data_AF-A0A845YGQ9-F1
#
_entry.id   AF-A0A845YGQ9-F1
#
_cell.length_a   1.000
_cell.length_b   1.000
_cell.length_c   1.000
_cell.angle_alpha   90.00
_cell.angle_beta   90.00
_cell.angle_gamma   90.00
#
_symmetry.space_group_name_H-M   'P 1'
#
loop_
_entity.id
_entity.type
_entity.pdbx_description
1 polymer ?
#
loop_
_entity_poly.entity_id
_entity_poly.type
_entity_poly.pdbx_seq_one_letter_code
_entity_poly.pdbx_strand_id
1 'polypeptide(L)'
;MSWSSLTAGLIARGVDVLTVKADNHAGNPDPEVLDRAVELGRIIFSQDYDFIIEAKRRQVAGIHFPGVVFARQSRVSIGVCVRDLEIIAKVGEPAEFANCVQFLPL
;
A
#
# COMPACT_ATOMS: atom_id res chain seq x y z
N MET A 1 3.07 -13.46 -6.52
CA MET A 1 1.65 -13.02 -6.47
C MET A 1 1.28 -12.39 -7.82
N SER A 2 0.06 -12.56 -8.33
CA SER A 2 -0.40 -11.85 -9.55
C SER A 2 -1.01 -10.50 -9.19
N TRP A 3 -0.39 -9.40 -9.61
CA TRP A 3 -0.88 -8.04 -9.38
C TRP A 3 -2.25 -7.80 -10.02
N SER A 4 -2.50 -8.34 -11.22
CA SER A 4 -3.80 -8.21 -11.90
C SER A 4 -4.92 -8.95 -11.19
N SER A 5 -4.63 -10.09 -10.57
CA SER A 5 -5.61 -10.84 -9.78
C SER A 5 -5.93 -10.16 -8.45
N LEU A 6 -4.93 -9.54 -7.82
CA LEU A 6 -5.12 -8.74 -6.60
C LEU A 6 -6.01 -7.52 -6.89
N THR A 7 -5.68 -6.73 -7.93
CA THR A 7 -6.44 -5.53 -8.30
C THR A 7 -7.86 -5.89 -8.71
N ALA A 8 -8.04 -6.93 -9.55
CA ALA A 8 -9.38 -7.40 -9.92
C ALA A 8 -10.19 -7.86 -8.71
N GLY A 9 -9.57 -8.57 -7.77
CA GLY A 9 -10.23 -9.03 -6.55
C GLY A 9 -10.72 -7.90 -5.64
N LEU A 10 -9.96 -6.81 -5.56
CA LEU A 10 -10.29 -5.60 -4.80
C LEU A 10 -11.36 -4.76 -5.50
N ILE A 11 -11.22 -4.54 -6.81
CA ILE A 11 -12.21 -3.81 -7.61
C ILE A 11 -13.56 -4.51 -7.57
N ALA A 12 -13.59 -5.85 -7.68
CA ALA A 12 -14.82 -6.64 -7.55
C ALA A 12 -15.51 -6.50 -6.18
N ARG A 13 -14.79 -6.03 -5.15
CA ARG A 13 -15.30 -5.73 -3.81
C ARG A 13 -15.65 -4.25 -3.61
N GLY A 14 -15.54 -3.43 -4.64
CA GLY A 14 -15.83 -1.99 -4.58
C GLY A 14 -14.71 -1.17 -3.91
N VAL A 15 -13.49 -1.69 -3.84
CA VAL A 15 -12.33 -0.93 -3.37
C VAL A 15 -11.79 -0.07 -4.50
N ASP A 16 -11.56 1.22 -4.23
CA ASP A 16 -10.88 2.13 -5.15
C ASP A 16 -9.36 1.82 -5.16
N VAL A 17 -8.89 1.29 -6.29
CA VAL A 17 -7.50 0.87 -6.47
C VAL A 17 -6.85 1.65 -7.61
N LEU A 18 -5.75 2.32 -7.31
CA LEU A 18 -4.86 2.92 -8.30
C LEU A 18 -3.50 2.22 -8.24
N THR A 19 -3.05 1.67 -9.37
CA THR A 19 -1.71 1.07 -9.45
C THR A 19 -0.69 2.12 -9.87
N VAL A 20 0.55 2.00 -9.39
CA VAL A 20 1.67 2.86 -9.80
C VAL A 20 1.83 2.91 -11.33
N LYS A 21 1.59 1.77 -12.01
CA LYS A 21 1.58 1.69 -13.47
C LYS A 21 0.44 2.51 -14.10
N ALA A 22 -0.77 2.43 -13.56
CA ALA A 22 -1.93 3.19 -14.06
C ALA A 22 -1.81 4.70 -13.77
N ASP A 23 -1.08 5.07 -12.71
CA ASP A 23 -0.75 6.47 -12.40
C ASP A 23 0.48 6.99 -13.18
N ASN A 24 1.04 6.20 -14.12
CA ASN A 24 2.24 6.55 -14.91
C ASN A 24 3.52 6.81 -14.09
N HIS A 25 3.65 6.23 -12.90
CA HIS A 25 4.84 6.33 -12.04
C HIS A 25 5.64 5.01 -11.98
N ALA A 26 5.44 4.12 -12.97
CA ALA A 26 6.16 2.85 -13.02
C ALA A 26 7.65 3.09 -13.22
N GLY A 27 8.46 2.56 -12.29
CA GLY A 27 9.92 2.73 -12.30
C GLY A 27 10.42 3.93 -11.50
N ASN A 28 9.52 4.74 -10.93
CA ASN A 28 9.91 5.79 -10.00
C ASN A 28 10.46 5.20 -8.70
N PRO A 29 11.44 5.85 -8.04
CA PRO A 29 11.91 5.48 -6.71
C PRO A 29 10.82 5.54 -5.64
N ASP A 30 10.93 4.68 -4.61
CA ASP A 30 9.97 4.61 -3.49
C ASP A 30 9.67 5.96 -2.82
N PRO A 31 10.64 6.89 -2.60
CA PRO A 31 10.33 8.21 -2.08
C PRO A 31 9.33 8.98 -2.96
N GLU A 32 9.50 8.95 -4.28
CA GLU A 32 8.60 9.65 -5.21
C GLU A 32 7.21 9.03 -5.21
N VAL A 33 7.12 7.70 -5.16
CA VAL A 33 5.83 6.99 -5.09
C VAL A 33 5.11 7.32 -3.77
N LEU A 34 5.83 7.42 -2.65
CA LEU A 34 5.26 7.82 -1.36
C LEU A 34 4.79 9.27 -1.37
N ASP A 35 5.54 10.19 -1.96
CA ASP A 35 5.12 11.59 -2.09
C ASP A 35 3.88 11.70 -2.96
N ARG A 36 3.84 10.97 -4.09
CA ARG A 36 2.67 10.87 -4.94
C ARG A 36 1.45 10.31 -4.20
N ALA A 37 1.65 9.34 -3.32
CA ALA A 37 0.58 8.78 -2.50
C ALA A 37 0.04 9.78 -1.46
N VAL A 38 0.89 10.67 -0.92
CA VAL A 38 0.44 11.81 -0.08
C VAL A 38 -0.47 12.73 -0.88
N GLU A 39 -0.05 13.14 -2.09
CA GLU A 39 -0.84 14.05 -2.94
C GLU A 39 -2.23 13.50 -3.26
N LEU A 40 -2.32 12.18 -3.45
CA LEU A 40 -3.56 11.48 -3.78
C LEU A 40 -4.40 11.13 -2.55
N GLY A 41 -3.87 11.28 -1.33
CA GLY A 41 -4.53 10.85 -0.11
C GLY A 41 -4.75 9.34 -0.03
N ARG A 42 -3.79 8.54 -0.52
CA ARG A 42 -3.91 7.08 -0.64
C ARG A 42 -2.81 6.37 0.14
N ILE A 43 -3.18 5.32 0.87
CA ILE A 43 -2.19 4.40 1.45
C ILE A 43 -1.56 3.54 0.36
N ILE A 44 -0.32 3.09 0.58
CA ILE A 44 0.38 2.20 -0.35
C ILE A 44 0.24 0.76 0.12
N PHE A 45 -0.06 -0.15 -0.79
CA PHE A 45 0.20 -1.57 -0.59
C PHE A 45 1.43 -2.00 -1.39
N SER A 46 2.37 -2.69 -0.76
CA SER A 46 3.55 -3.23 -1.44
C SER A 46 3.97 -4.60 -0.89
N GLN A 47 4.71 -5.35 -1.71
CA GLN A 47 5.48 -6.52 -1.26
C GLN A 47 6.99 -6.31 -1.43
N ASP A 48 7.40 -5.09 -1.78
CA ASP A 48 8.79 -4.67 -1.89
C ASP A 48 9.29 -4.17 -0.54
N TYR A 49 10.43 -4.70 -0.10
CA TYR A 49 11.00 -4.40 1.21
C TYR A 49 11.56 -2.98 1.28
N ASP A 50 11.93 -2.39 0.14
CA ASP A 50 12.48 -1.04 0.09
C ASP A 50 11.45 0.01 0.55
N PHE A 51 10.15 -0.22 0.34
CA PHE A 51 9.08 0.61 0.89
C PHE A 51 9.06 0.63 2.42
N ILE A 52 9.42 -0.48 3.08
CA ILE A 52 9.53 -0.51 4.56
C ILE A 52 10.74 0.31 5.01
N ILE A 53 11.87 0.19 4.29
CA ILE A 53 13.09 0.94 4.60
C ILE A 53 12.80 2.45 4.49
N GLU A 54 12.17 2.88 3.41
CA GLU A 54 11.83 4.28 3.18
C GLU A 54 10.79 4.78 4.20
N ALA A 55 9.74 4.02 4.48
CA ALA A 55 8.76 4.37 5.52
C ALA A 55 9.42 4.55 6.89
N LYS A 56 10.32 3.63 7.29
CA LYS A 56 11.06 3.74 8.55
C LYS A 56 12.01 4.95 8.57
N ARG A 57 12.67 5.25 7.45
CA ARG A 57 13.50 6.45 7.31
C ARG A 57 12.65 7.72 7.54
N ARG A 58 11.47 7.80 6.93
CA ARG A 58 10.53 8.92 7.09
C ARG A 58 10.02 9.06 8.52
N GLN A 59 9.69 7.95 9.19
CA GLN A 59 9.30 7.96 10.61
C GLN A 59 10.39 8.60 11.49
N VAL A 60 11.65 8.17 11.33
CA VAL A 60 12.78 8.72 12.10
C VAL A 60 13.02 10.20 11.78
N ALA A 61 12.85 10.60 10.52
CA ALA A 61 13.06 11.97 10.07
C ALA A 61 11.86 12.90 10.33
N GLY A 62 10.71 12.39 10.81
CA GLY A 62 9.48 13.17 10.94
C GLY A 62 8.88 13.61 9.60
N ILE A 63 9.19 12.91 8.51
CA ILE A 63 8.66 13.20 7.17
C ILE A 63 7.32 12.48 7.04
N HIS A 64 6.29 13.21 6.62
CA HIS A 64 4.96 12.64 6.47
C HIS A 64 4.88 11.62 5.31
N PHE A 65 4.08 10.57 5.49
CA PHE A 65 3.63 9.66 4.45
C PHE A 65 2.25 9.08 4.80
N PRO A 66 1.45 8.61 3.82
CA PRO A 66 0.04 8.27 4.05
C PRO A 66 -0.14 6.95 4.78
N GLY A 67 0.88 6.09 4.77
CA GLY A 67 0.88 4.75 5.35
C GLY A 67 1.31 3.70 4.33
N VAL A 68 1.99 2.65 4.80
CA VAL A 68 2.41 1.51 3.98
C VAL A 68 1.84 0.22 4.56
N VAL A 69 1.05 -0.48 3.76
CA VAL A 69 0.60 -1.85 4.02
C VAL A 69 1.54 -2.82 3.32
N PHE A 70 2.19 -3.70 4.06
CA PHE A 70 3.19 -4.62 3.53
C PHE A 70 2.79 -6.08 3.69
N ALA A 71 2.91 -6.86 2.62
CA ALA A 71 2.78 -8.32 2.67
C ALA A 71 4.08 -9.00 2.23
N ARG A 72 4.53 -10.00 3.00
CA ARG A 72 5.74 -10.76 2.66
C ARG A 72 5.43 -11.75 1.52
N GLN A 73 6.10 -11.60 0.37
CA GLN A 73 5.83 -12.29 -0.90
C GLN A 73 5.65 -13.83 -0.79
N SER A 74 6.39 -14.50 0.10
CA SER A 74 6.37 -15.96 0.24
C SER A 74 5.38 -16.51 1.28
N ARG A 75 4.65 -15.64 2.00
CA ARG A 75 3.84 -16.05 3.16
C ARG A 75 2.34 -15.77 3.03
N VAL A 76 1.92 -15.03 2.01
CA VAL A 76 0.54 -14.53 1.93
C VAL A 76 -0.07 -14.83 0.57
N SER A 77 -1.25 -15.47 0.58
CA SER A 77 -2.01 -15.75 -0.63
C SER A 77 -2.74 -14.51 -1.14
N ILE A 78 -3.10 -14.50 -2.44
CA ILE A 78 -3.89 -13.40 -3.02
C ILE A 78 -5.21 -13.23 -2.27
N GLY A 79 -5.91 -14.33 -1.97
CA GLY A 79 -7.19 -14.26 -1.26
C GLY A 79 -7.09 -13.62 0.12
N VAL A 80 -6.01 -13.89 0.85
CA VAL A 80 -5.71 -13.25 2.14
C VAL A 80 -5.46 -11.76 1.94
N CYS A 81 -4.58 -11.38 1.01
CA CYS A 81 -4.32 -9.96 0.74
C CYS A 81 -5.59 -9.20 0.33
N VAL A 82 -6.41 -9.77 -0.57
CA VAL A 82 -7.66 -9.13 -1.01
C VAL A 82 -8.62 -8.91 0.16
N ARG A 83 -8.80 -9.93 1.03
CA ARG A 83 -9.68 -9.83 2.20
C ARG A 83 -9.19 -8.77 3.18
N ASP A 84 -7.90 -8.78 3.51
CA ASP A 84 -7.36 -7.90 4.53
C ASP A 84 -7.26 -6.44 4.03
N LEU A 85 -6.89 -6.23 2.76
CA LEU A 85 -6.92 -4.91 2.13
C LEU A 85 -8.34 -4.38 1.96
N GLU A 86 -9.34 -5.25 1.74
CA GLU A 86 -10.75 -4.85 1.74
C GLU A 86 -11.17 -4.30 3.11
N ILE A 87 -10.77 -4.96 4.20
CA ILE A 87 -11.07 -4.48 5.56
C ILE A 87 -10.42 -3.10 5.78
N ILE A 88 -9.13 -2.98 5.49
CA ILE A 88 -8.38 -1.72 5.62
C ILE A 88 -9.07 -0.60 4.85
N ALA A 89 -9.43 -0.83 3.58
CA ALA A 89 -9.99 0.20 2.71
C ALA A 89 -11.44 0.60 3.05
N LYS A 90 -12.24 -0.30 3.63
CA LYS A 90 -13.66 -0.04 3.93
C LYS A 90 -13.92 0.42 5.35
N VAL A 91 -13.04 0.07 6.28
CA VAL A 91 -13.23 0.32 7.72
C VAL A 91 -12.25 1.35 8.24
N GLY A 92 -11.04 1.40 7.68
CA GLY A 92 -10.01 2.29 8.16
C GLY A 92 -10.11 3.71 7.61
N GLU A 93 -9.75 4.67 8.45
CA GLU A 93 -9.64 6.08 8.09
C GLU A 93 -8.19 6.41 7.70
N PRO A 94 -7.94 7.23 6.65
CA PRO A 94 -6.58 7.56 6.21
C PRO A 94 -5.66 8.08 7.32
N ALA A 95 -6.22 8.82 8.28
CA ALA A 95 -5.47 9.36 9.42
C ALA A 95 -4.91 8.27 10.37
N GLU A 96 -5.55 7.09 10.43
CA GLU A 96 -5.09 5.97 11.26
C GLU A 96 -3.83 5.30 10.69
N PHE A 97 -3.64 5.40 9.37
CA PHE A 97 -2.49 4.82 8.67
C PHE A 97 -1.36 5.81 8.47
N ALA A 98 -1.62 7.11 8.66
CA ALA A 98 -0.63 8.16 8.49
C ALA A 98 0.63 7.86 9.30
N ASN A 99 1.77 7.85 8.61
CA ASN A 99 3.09 7.58 9.17
C ASN A 99 3.26 6.17 9.79
N CYS A 100 2.40 5.21 9.46
CA CYS A 100 2.44 3.84 9.97
C CYS A 100 2.82 2.81 8.89
N VAL A 101 3.41 1.69 9.33
CA VAL A 101 3.58 0.49 8.50
C VAL A 101 2.71 -0.61 9.07
N GLN A 102 1.71 -1.05 8.31
CA GLN A 102 0.82 -2.17 8.66
C GLN A 102 1.28 -3.44 7.94
N PHE A 103 1.33 -4.56 8.66
CA PHE A 103 1.71 -5.83 8.07
C PHE A 103 0.47 -6.68 7.77
N LEU A 104 0.52 -7.42 6.67
CA LEU A 104 -0.44 -8.48 6.33
C LEU A 104 0.17 -9.88 6.57
N PRO A 105 -0.63 -10.88 6.98
CA PRO A 105 -2.07 -10.78 7.27
C PRO A 105 -2.38 -9.93 8.52
N LEU A 106 -3.62 -9.43 8.61
CA LEU A 106 -4.14 -8.75 9.80
C LEU A 106 -4.25 -9.69 11.01
#